data_AF-A0A239BXT6-F1
#
_entry.id   AF-A0A239BXT6-F1
#
_cell.length_a   1.000
_cell.length_b   1.000
_cell.length_c   1.000
_cell.angle_alpha   90.00
_cell.angle_beta   90.00
_cell.angle_gamma   90.00
#
_symmetry.space_group_name_H-M   'P 1'
#
loop_
_entity.id
_entity.type
_entity.pdbx_description
1 polymer ?
#
loop_
_entity_poly.entity_id
_entity_poly.type
_entity_poly.pdbx_seq_one_letter_code
_entity_poly.pdbx_strand_id
1 'polypeptide(L)'
;MAEHRNGNITIVAGLPEATGPVPDTQRMSLSGKQMLAFRLRKQGWSYRRISDALGISYQQVLDWLEAEGASPPVPVSMTHTSVTVRLAAANQTHSEIAPLAAPSAPPPSVTVELLERLDSIAAEQRAQAAAIAGLERRLIDVVKAEAKSLGKRIADAIKGVRKPDGRA
;
A
#
# COMPACT_ATOMS: atom_id res chain seq x y z
N MET A 1 35.10 -1.66 12.36
CA MET A 1 33.94 -0.87 11.91
C MET A 1 32.78 -1.82 11.71
N ALA A 2 31.74 -1.61 12.51
CA ALA A 2 30.38 -2.18 12.57
C ALA A 2 30.06 -3.49 11.81
N GLU A 3 29.83 -4.54 12.60
CA GLU A 3 28.89 -5.62 12.28
C GLU A 3 27.44 -5.10 12.37
N HIS A 4 26.59 -5.46 11.42
CA HIS A 4 25.19 -5.78 11.69
C HIS A 4 24.77 -6.93 10.78
N ARG A 5 24.52 -8.08 11.40
CA ARG A 5 24.03 -9.31 10.82
C ARG A 5 22.63 -9.56 11.38
N ASN A 6 21.78 -10.18 10.55
CA ASN A 6 20.62 -11.03 10.88
C ASN A 6 19.21 -10.43 10.75
N GLY A 7 18.59 -10.73 9.61
CA GLY A 7 17.17 -11.06 9.52
C GLY A 7 17.04 -12.25 8.56
N ASN A 8 16.71 -13.43 9.09
CA ASN A 8 16.59 -14.70 8.36
C ASN A 8 15.68 -14.56 7.13
N ILE A 9 16.27 -14.53 5.93
CA ILE A 9 15.56 -14.87 4.70
C ILE A 9 16.10 -16.23 4.27
N THR A 10 15.29 -17.25 4.47
CA THR A 10 15.49 -18.55 3.84
C THR A 10 15.24 -18.35 2.34
N ILE A 11 16.29 -18.03 1.58
CA ILE A 11 16.25 -18.09 0.13
C ILE A 11 16.08 -19.56 -0.21
N VAL A 12 14.85 -19.96 -0.57
CA VAL A 12 14.61 -21.28 -1.16
C VAL A 12 15.36 -21.29 -2.48
N ALA A 13 16.55 -21.91 -2.45
CA ALA A 13 17.36 -22.21 -3.60
C ALA A 13 16.52 -23.07 -4.57
N GLY A 14 16.19 -22.52 -5.73
CA GLY A 14 15.52 -23.30 -6.78
C GLY A 14 14.61 -22.56 -7.77
N LEU A 15 14.63 -21.24 -7.90
CA LEU A 15 13.95 -20.55 -9.00
C LEU A 15 14.98 -19.78 -9.84
N PRO A 16 15.09 -20.04 -11.16
CA PRO A 16 16.12 -19.42 -11.96
C PRO A 16 16.00 -17.91 -11.88
N GLU A 17 17.13 -17.25 -11.58
CA GLU A 17 17.33 -15.88 -11.99
C GLU A 17 17.04 -15.84 -13.49
N ALA A 18 15.83 -15.46 -13.85
CA ALA A 18 15.47 -15.13 -15.21
C ALA A 18 16.14 -13.80 -15.53
N THR A 19 17.45 -13.87 -15.79
CA THR A 19 18.25 -12.91 -16.51
C THR A 19 17.79 -12.94 -17.97
N GLY A 20 16.50 -12.64 -18.17
CA GLY A 20 15.91 -12.40 -19.48
C GLY A 20 15.98 -10.90 -19.77
N PRO A 21 16.11 -10.50 -21.05
CA PRO A 21 16.06 -9.10 -21.44
C PRO A 21 14.76 -8.52 -20.89
N VAL A 22 14.87 -7.50 -20.04
CA VAL A 22 13.72 -6.74 -19.54
C VAL A 22 12.96 -6.28 -20.79
N PRO A 23 11.77 -6.84 -21.10
CA PRO A 23 11.04 -6.39 -22.27
C PRO A 23 10.76 -4.90 -22.07
N ASP A 24 10.81 -4.11 -23.14
CA ASP A 24 10.44 -2.69 -23.11
C ASP A 24 8.94 -2.54 -22.78
N THR A 25 8.60 -2.74 -21.51
CA THR A 25 7.25 -2.70 -20.98
C THR A 25 6.70 -1.28 -21.07
N GLN A 26 7.55 -0.27 -21.20
CA GLN A 26 7.13 1.12 -21.38
C GLN A 26 6.29 1.35 -22.65
N ARG A 27 6.46 0.55 -23.70
CA ARG A 27 5.69 0.67 -24.96
C ARG A 27 4.47 -0.25 -25.04
N MET A 28 4.24 -1.08 -24.01
CA MET A 28 3.10 -2.01 -23.99
C MET A 28 1.80 -1.29 -23.59
N SER A 29 0.70 -1.65 -24.23
CA SER A 29 -0.64 -1.20 -23.83
C SER A 29 -0.98 -1.66 -22.42
N LEU A 30 -1.85 -0.92 -21.73
CA LEU A 30 -2.27 -1.23 -20.35
C LEU A 30 -2.84 -2.66 -20.22
N SER A 31 -3.64 -3.10 -21.20
CA SER A 31 -4.16 -4.47 -21.25
C SER A 31 -3.04 -5.53 -21.39
N GLY A 32 -1.99 -5.24 -22.19
CA GLY A 32 -0.83 -6.12 -22.31
C GLY A 32 0.00 -6.21 -21.03
N LYS A 33 0.17 -5.09 -20.31
CA LYS A 33 0.83 -5.06 -18.99
C LYS A 33 0.04 -5.86 -17.96
N GLN A 34 -1.27 -5.74 -17.97
CA GLN A 34 -2.15 -6.47 -17.07
C GLN A 34 -2.07 -7.99 -17.30
N MET A 35 -2.15 -8.44 -18.56
CA MET A 35 -1.94 -9.86 -18.91
C MET A 35 -0.57 -10.39 -18.47
N LEU A 36 0.48 -9.56 -18.60
CA LEU A 36 1.83 -9.93 -18.18
C LEU A 36 1.95 -10.00 -16.64
N ALA A 37 1.31 -9.06 -15.91
CA ALA A 37 1.23 -9.09 -14.46
C ALA A 37 0.59 -10.39 -13.94
N PHE A 38 -0.50 -10.84 -14.57
CA PHE A 38 -1.13 -12.13 -14.26
C PHE A 38 -0.20 -13.31 -14.50
N ARG A 39 0.51 -13.32 -15.64
CA ARG A 39 1.45 -14.40 -15.98
C ARG A 39 2.59 -14.46 -14.97
N LEU A 40 3.18 -13.32 -14.63
CA LEU A 40 4.25 -13.22 -13.64
C LEU A 40 3.75 -13.66 -12.25
N ARG A 41 2.52 -13.31 -11.89
CA ARG A 41 1.93 -13.75 -10.62
C ARG A 41 1.77 -15.27 -10.55
N LYS A 42 1.31 -15.89 -11.65
CA LYS A 42 1.26 -17.37 -11.76
C LYS A 42 2.63 -18.04 -11.70
N GLN A 43 3.68 -17.33 -12.11
CA GLN A 43 5.08 -17.76 -11.98
C GLN A 43 5.67 -17.55 -10.58
N GLY A 44 4.86 -17.09 -9.61
CA GLY A 44 5.29 -16.90 -8.23
C GLY A 44 6.04 -15.58 -7.97
N TRP A 45 5.99 -14.62 -8.90
CA TRP A 45 6.61 -13.32 -8.68
C TRP A 45 5.87 -12.53 -7.60
N SER A 46 6.63 -11.76 -6.82
CA SER A 46 6.08 -10.86 -5.81
C SER A 46 5.51 -9.59 -6.47
N TYR A 47 4.46 -9.03 -5.86
CA TYR A 47 3.80 -7.80 -6.35
C TYR A 47 4.78 -6.65 -6.58
N ARG A 48 5.76 -6.49 -5.68
CA ARG A 48 6.83 -5.47 -5.80
C ARG A 48 7.74 -5.73 -7.00
N ARG A 49 8.11 -6.99 -7.26
CA ARG A 49 8.97 -7.32 -8.41
C ARG A 49 8.22 -7.13 -9.74
N ILE A 50 6.90 -7.37 -9.73
CA ILE A 50 6.01 -7.13 -10.87
C ILE A 50 5.88 -5.62 -11.15
N SER A 51 5.69 -4.80 -10.10
CA SER A 51 5.61 -3.34 -10.26
C SER A 51 6.88 -2.76 -10.86
N ASP A 52 8.04 -3.21 -10.37
CA ASP A 52 9.35 -2.76 -10.84
C ASP A 52 9.61 -3.19 -12.30
N ALA A 53 9.22 -4.41 -12.68
CA ALA A 53 9.39 -4.93 -14.04
C ALA A 53 8.46 -4.27 -15.08
N LEU A 54 7.25 -3.88 -14.66
CA LEU A 54 6.23 -3.28 -15.53
C LEU A 54 6.26 -1.74 -15.53
N GLY A 55 7.02 -1.13 -14.62
CA GLY A 55 7.11 0.32 -14.45
C GLY A 55 5.77 0.94 -14.06
N ILE A 56 4.98 0.24 -13.25
CA ILE A 56 3.63 0.66 -12.79
C ILE A 56 3.59 0.69 -11.26
N SER A 57 2.63 1.41 -10.69
CA SER A 57 2.53 1.52 -9.23
C SER A 57 2.14 0.17 -8.60
N TYR A 58 2.59 -0.06 -7.37
CA TYR A 58 2.24 -1.25 -6.61
C TYR A 58 0.72 -1.42 -6.46
N GLN A 59 0.02 -0.32 -6.16
CA GLN A 59 -1.44 -0.29 -6.00
C GLN A 59 -2.15 -0.73 -7.28
N GLN A 60 -1.67 -0.28 -8.44
CA GLN A 60 -2.23 -0.68 -9.73
C GLN A 60 -2.07 -2.17 -10.01
N VAL A 61 -0.96 -2.79 -9.59
CA VAL A 61 -0.77 -4.24 -9.68
C VAL A 61 -1.73 -4.98 -8.74
N LEU A 62 -1.97 -4.44 -7.55
CA LEU A 62 -2.91 -5.00 -6.58
C LEU A 62 -4.34 -4.98 -7.15
N ASP A 63 -4.80 -3.82 -7.62
CA ASP A 63 -6.13 -3.64 -8.21
C ASP A 63 -6.37 -4.60 -9.38
N TRP A 64 -5.37 -4.77 -10.26
CA TRP A 64 -5.47 -5.68 -11.40
C TRP A 64 -5.60 -7.14 -10.98
N LEU A 65 -4.85 -7.55 -9.95
CA LEU A 65 -4.85 -8.93 -9.47
C LEU A 65 -6.05 -9.25 -8.58
N GLU A 66 -6.63 -8.26 -7.90
CA GLU A 66 -7.85 -8.40 -7.10
C GLU A 66 -9.12 -8.46 -7.96
N ALA A 67 -9.16 -7.73 -9.09
CA ALA A 67 -10.34 -7.67 -9.95
C ALA A 67 -10.66 -8.99 -10.72
N GLU A 68 -9.67 -9.87 -10.93
CA GLU A 68 -9.82 -11.09 -11.76
C GLU A 68 -10.16 -12.35 -10.94
N GLY A 69 -10.11 -12.32 -9.60
CA GLY A 69 -10.50 -13.50 -8.83
C GLY A 69 -10.27 -13.44 -7.33
N ALA A 70 -11.37 -13.51 -6.57
CA ALA A 70 -11.37 -13.93 -5.19
C ALA A 70 -10.82 -15.36 -5.05
N SER A 71 -9.55 -15.49 -4.64
CA SER A 71 -9.09 -16.42 -3.61
C SER A 71 -7.57 -16.34 -3.49
N PRO A 72 -7.03 -15.77 -2.39
CA PRO A 72 -5.85 -16.34 -1.76
C PRO A 72 -6.31 -17.48 -0.84
N PRO A 73 -5.98 -18.76 -1.10
CA PRO A 73 -5.94 -19.74 -0.02
C PRO A 73 -4.69 -19.45 0.86
N VAL A 74 -4.93 -18.62 1.89
CA VAL A 74 -4.39 -18.50 3.27
C VAL A 74 -3.23 -19.43 3.76
N PRO A 75 -2.53 -19.15 4.90
CA PRO A 75 -2.54 -17.94 5.77
C PRO A 75 -1.16 -17.48 6.35
N VAL A 76 -1.04 -16.18 6.67
CA VAL A 76 -0.63 -15.77 8.04
C VAL A 76 -1.32 -14.44 8.40
N SER A 77 -1.98 -14.48 9.56
CA SER A 77 -2.84 -13.51 10.24
C SER A 77 -2.50 -12.02 10.10
N MET A 78 -3.51 -11.20 9.82
CA MET A 78 -4.16 -10.34 10.84
C MET A 78 -5.66 -10.17 10.48
N THR A 79 -6.52 -10.72 11.33
CA THR A 79 -7.98 -10.71 11.21
C THR A 79 -8.58 -9.38 11.64
N HIS A 80 -9.23 -8.67 10.70
CA HIS A 80 -10.35 -7.77 10.99
C HIS A 80 -11.55 -8.21 10.15
N THR A 81 -12.27 -9.21 10.64
CA THR A 81 -13.52 -9.69 10.05
C THR A 81 -14.65 -8.84 10.64
N SER A 82 -15.16 -7.88 9.86
CA SER A 82 -16.48 -7.30 10.11
C SER A 82 -17.50 -8.18 9.41
N VAL A 83 -18.04 -9.17 10.13
CA VAL A 83 -19.17 -9.99 9.66
C VAL A 83 -20.46 -9.28 10.05
N THR A 84 -21.13 -8.70 9.06
CA THR A 84 -22.55 -8.34 9.15
C THR A 84 -23.38 -9.62 9.14
N VAL A 85 -23.75 -10.10 10.32
CA VAL A 85 -24.71 -11.21 10.48
C VAL A 85 -26.11 -10.66 10.20
N ARG A 86 -26.68 -11.05 9.05
CA ARG A 86 -28.13 -10.93 8.79
C ARG A 86 -28.87 -11.92 9.71
N LEU A 87 -29.72 -11.38 10.57
CA LEU A 87 -30.70 -12.15 11.34
C LEU A 87 -31.75 -12.73 10.37
N ALA A 88 -31.68 -14.04 10.11
CA ALA A 88 -32.78 -14.78 9.51
C ALA A 88 -33.26 -15.80 10.56
N ALA A 89 -34.44 -15.53 11.10
CA ALA A 89 -35.13 -16.39 12.04
C ALA A 89 -35.75 -17.61 11.33
N ALA A 90 -35.90 -18.67 12.12
CA ALA A 90 -36.90 -19.75 12.06
C ALA A 90 -36.44 -21.14 11.56
N ASN A 91 -36.72 -22.10 12.46
CA ASN A 91 -36.99 -23.53 12.32
C ASN A 91 -35.78 -24.48 12.20
N GLN A 92 -35.44 -25.20 13.29
CA GLN A 92 -35.98 -26.53 13.67
C GLN A 92 -35.51 -27.61 12.66
N THR A 93 -34.86 -28.72 12.99
CA THR A 93 -34.81 -29.60 14.18
C THR A 93 -33.63 -30.56 13.97
N HIS A 94 -32.81 -30.85 14.99
CA HIS A 94 -32.36 -32.22 15.24
C HIS A 94 -31.74 -32.36 16.63
N SER A 95 -32.25 -33.35 17.36
CA SER A 95 -31.89 -33.80 18.70
C SER A 95 -30.43 -34.23 18.81
N GLU A 96 -29.76 -33.89 19.91
CA GLU A 96 -29.05 -34.86 20.76
C GLU A 96 -28.70 -34.25 22.13
N ILE A 97 -28.66 -35.10 23.14
CA ILE A 97 -28.70 -34.83 24.58
C ILE A 97 -27.29 -34.65 25.16
N ALA A 98 -27.04 -33.60 25.94
CA ALA A 98 -26.32 -33.66 27.23
C ALA A 98 -26.21 -32.26 27.90
N PRO A 99 -26.39 -32.15 29.24
CA PRO A 99 -26.43 -30.88 29.96
C PRO A 99 -25.11 -30.50 30.65
N LEU A 100 -25.04 -29.22 31.05
CA LEU A 100 -24.08 -28.57 31.97
C LEU A 100 -22.63 -28.35 31.45
N ALA A 101 -22.34 -27.10 31.08
CA ALA A 101 -21.28 -26.31 31.71
C ALA A 101 -21.28 -24.88 31.11
N ALA A 102 -21.53 -23.88 31.93
CA ALA A 102 -21.14 -22.50 31.62
C ALA A 102 -19.63 -22.36 31.82
N PRO A 103 -18.92 -21.62 30.96
CA PRO A 103 -17.77 -20.85 31.39
C PRO A 103 -17.92 -19.40 30.91
N SER A 104 -18.05 -18.47 31.86
CA SER A 104 -16.95 -17.66 32.40
C SER A 104 -16.82 -16.34 31.64
N ALA A 105 -17.27 -15.24 32.28
CA ALA A 105 -16.97 -13.89 31.86
C ALA A 105 -15.44 -13.67 31.77
N PRO A 106 -14.92 -12.94 30.77
CA PRO A 106 -13.49 -12.66 30.67
C PRO A 106 -13.01 -11.78 31.83
N PRO A 107 -11.74 -11.95 32.27
CA PRO A 107 -11.18 -11.16 33.37
C PRO A 107 -11.05 -9.67 32.99
N PRO A 108 -11.29 -8.74 33.93
CA PRO A 108 -11.33 -7.29 33.68
C PRO A 108 -9.97 -6.68 33.28
N SER A 109 -8.87 -7.41 33.46
CA SER A 109 -7.52 -6.95 33.08
C SER A 109 -7.35 -6.82 31.56
N VAL A 110 -7.92 -7.75 30.79
CA VAL A 110 -7.80 -7.76 29.33
C VAL A 110 -8.51 -6.56 28.70
N THR A 111 -9.61 -6.09 29.31
CA THR A 111 -10.34 -4.92 28.82
C THR A 111 -9.57 -3.61 29.03
N VAL A 112 -8.78 -3.49 30.10
CA VAL A 112 -8.00 -2.28 30.39
C VAL A 112 -6.79 -2.17 29.45
N GLU A 113 -6.04 -3.25 29.26
CA GLU A 113 -4.90 -3.27 28.33
C GLU A 113 -5.32 -2.98 26.88
N LEU A 114 -6.52 -3.45 26.49
CA LEU A 114 -7.05 -3.21 25.15
C LEU A 114 -7.49 -1.75 24.97
N LEU A 115 -8.05 -1.12 26.01
CA LEU A 115 -8.34 0.31 26.03
C LEU A 115 -7.06 1.16 25.93
N GLU A 116 -6.03 0.86 26.72
CA GLU A 116 -4.74 1.55 26.66
C GLU A 116 -4.10 1.40 25.27
N ARG A 117 -4.22 0.22 24.67
CA ARG A 117 -3.70 -0.03 23.31
C ARG A 117 -4.47 0.76 22.24
N LEU A 118 -5.78 0.91 22.39
CA LEU A 118 -6.58 1.76 21.50
C LEU A 118 -6.21 3.24 21.64
N ASP A 119 -5.98 3.72 22.87
CA ASP A 119 -5.54 5.09 23.11
C ASP A 119 -4.15 5.35 22.51
N SER A 120 -3.23 4.39 22.64
CA SER A 120 -1.91 4.46 22.00
C SER A 120 -2.02 4.55 20.48
N ILE A 121 -2.87 3.74 19.86
CA ILE A 121 -3.10 3.78 18.40
C ILE A 121 -3.72 5.11 17.99
N ALA A 122 -4.69 5.62 18.75
CA ALA A 122 -5.32 6.91 18.47
C ALA A 122 -4.34 8.08 18.62
N ALA A 123 -3.41 8.01 19.58
CA ALA A 123 -2.34 9.00 19.74
C ALA A 123 -1.37 8.96 18.55
N GLU A 124 -0.98 7.76 18.10
CA GLU A 124 -0.09 7.58 16.96
C GLU A 124 -0.74 8.05 15.65
N GLN A 125 -2.02 7.77 15.43
CA GLN A 125 -2.76 8.30 14.28
C GLN A 125 -2.80 9.82 14.26
N ARG A 126 -2.99 10.47 15.41
CA ARG A 126 -2.93 11.94 15.51
C ARG A 126 -1.53 12.48 15.22
N ALA A 127 -0.49 11.81 15.70
CA ALA A 127 0.89 12.19 15.42
C ALA A 127 1.21 12.07 13.92
N GLN A 128 0.76 10.99 13.28
CA GLN A 128 0.91 10.80 11.83
C GLN A 128 0.15 11.86 11.03
N ALA A 129 -1.10 12.15 11.41
CA ALA A 129 -1.88 13.21 10.77
C ALA A 129 -1.20 14.59 10.88
N ALA A 130 -0.63 14.91 12.05
CA ALA A 130 0.13 16.15 12.25
C ALA A 130 1.41 16.19 11.40
N ALA A 131 2.11 15.07 11.28
CA ALA A 131 3.30 14.97 10.43
C ALA A 131 2.96 15.20 8.95
N ILE A 132 1.88 14.58 8.45
CA ILE A 132 1.39 14.75 7.07
C ILE A 132 1.01 16.20 6.83
N ALA A 133 0.20 16.80 7.71
CA ALA A 133 -0.18 18.21 7.58
C ALA A 133 1.03 19.16 7.58
N GLY A 134 2.10 18.80 8.30
CA GLY A 134 3.37 19.53 8.27
C GLY A 134 4.11 19.42 6.94
N LEU A 135 4.10 18.23 6.32
CA LEU A 135 4.69 18.02 4.99
C LEU A 135 3.89 18.73 3.90
N GLU A 136 2.56 18.69 3.98
CA GLU A 136 1.67 19.38 3.04
C GLU A 136 1.92 20.90 3.02
N ARG A 137 2.04 21.54 4.19
CA ARG A 137 2.37 22.98 4.25
C ARG A 137 3.72 23.28 3.60
N ARG A 138 4.75 22.48 3.89
CA ARG A 138 6.07 22.68 3.26
C ARG A 138 6.00 22.52 1.75
N LEU A 139 5.25 21.55 1.26
CA LEU A 139 5.07 21.36 -0.18
C LEU A 139 4.39 22.58 -0.82
N ILE A 140 3.34 23.10 -0.19
CA ILE A 140 2.65 24.31 -0.65
C ILE A 140 3.61 25.51 -0.68
N ASP A 141 4.43 25.69 0.36
CA ASP A 141 5.39 26.79 0.42
C ASP A 141 6.46 26.68 -0.67
N VAL A 142 6.98 25.47 -0.92
CA VAL A 142 7.95 25.22 -2.00
C VAL A 142 7.33 25.51 -3.36
N VAL A 143 6.14 24.98 -3.65
CA VAL A 143 5.44 25.21 -4.92
C VAL A 143 5.15 26.70 -5.12
N LYS A 144 4.76 27.42 -4.06
CA LYS A 144 4.53 28.87 -4.13
C LYS A 144 5.82 29.65 -4.40
N ALA A 145 6.93 29.26 -3.77
CA ALA A 145 8.24 29.85 -4.01
C ALA A 145 8.72 29.60 -5.44
N GLU A 146 8.55 28.38 -5.95
CA GLU A 146 8.89 28.01 -7.33
C GLU A 146 8.03 28.78 -8.34
N ALA A 147 6.72 28.86 -8.13
CA ALA A 147 5.81 29.63 -8.99
C ALA A 147 6.22 31.10 -9.06
N LYS A 148 6.60 31.71 -7.91
CA LYS A 148 7.09 33.09 -7.85
C LYS A 148 8.42 33.25 -8.59
N SER A 149 9.35 32.31 -8.40
CA SER A 149 10.64 32.28 -9.10
C SER A 149 10.47 32.14 -10.62
N LEU A 150 9.55 31.27 -11.05
CA LEU A 150 9.23 31.06 -12.46
C LEU A 150 8.59 32.31 -13.06
N GLY A 151 7.63 32.93 -12.36
CA GLY A 151 7.04 34.22 -12.77
C GLY A 151 8.09 35.33 -12.91
N LYS A 152 9.06 35.41 -11.98
CA LYS A 152 10.17 36.37 -12.07
C LYS A 152 11.04 36.09 -13.30
N ARG A 153 11.41 34.83 -13.55
CA ARG A 153 12.21 34.43 -14.72
C ARG A 153 11.49 34.75 -16.04
N ILE A 154 10.19 34.51 -16.13
CA ILE A 154 9.39 34.89 -17.31
C ILE A 154 9.38 36.42 -17.48
N ALA A 155 9.13 37.17 -16.40
CA ALA A 155 9.12 38.63 -16.46
C ALA A 155 10.48 39.20 -16.91
N ASP A 156 11.58 38.64 -16.41
CA ASP A 156 12.93 39.03 -16.79
C ASP A 156 13.23 38.66 -18.25
N ALA A 157 12.79 37.47 -18.71
CA ALA A 157 12.91 37.08 -20.12
C ALA A 157 12.13 38.01 -21.06
N ILE A 158 10.90 38.37 -20.71
CA ILE A 158 10.08 39.32 -21.50
C ILE A 158 10.74 40.69 -21.53
N LYS A 159 11.28 41.18 -20.40
CA LYS A 159 12.03 42.45 -20.36
C LYS A 159 13.29 42.40 -21.21
N GLY A 160 13.99 41.26 -21.22
CA GLY A 160 15.15 41.02 -22.06
C GLY A 160 14.80 41.11 -23.55
N VAL A 161 13.70 40.48 -23.97
CA VAL A 161 13.22 40.54 -25.37
C VAL A 161 12.72 41.94 -25.75
N ARG A 162 12.15 42.70 -24.80
CA ARG A 162 11.64 44.07 -25.05
C ARG A 162 12.72 45.15 -25.03
N LYS A 163 13.94 44.87 -24.58
CA LYS A 163 15.09 45.74 -24.84
C LYS A 163 15.69 45.27 -26.18
N PRO A 164 15.32 45.85 -27.33
CA PRO A 164 16.12 45.63 -28.52
C PRO A 164 17.54 46.10 -28.20
N ASP A 165 18.53 45.30 -28.61
CA ASP A 165 19.93 45.71 -28.63
C ASP A 165 20.00 47.05 -29.39
N GLY A 166 20.09 48.14 -28.64
CA GLY A 166 20.57 49.42 -29.13
C GLY A 166 22.07 49.31 -29.36
N ARG A 167 22.47 48.46 -30.31
CA ARG A 167 23.82 48.41 -30.88
C ARG A 167 23.69 48.73 -32.36
N ALA A 168 24.08 49.98 -32.65
CA ALA A 168 24.68 50.53 -33.87
C ALA A 168 24.18 50.01 -35.22
#